data_AF-A0AAC9S917-F1
#
_entry.id   AF-A0AAC9S917-F1
#
_cell.length_a   1.000
_cell.length_b   1.000
_cell.length_c   1.000
_cell.angle_alpha   90.00
_cell.angle_beta   90.00
_cell.angle_gamma   90.00
#
_symmetry.space_group_name_H-M   'P 1'
#
loop_
_entity.id
_entity.type
_entity.pdbx_description
1 polymer ?
#
loop_
_entity_poly.entity_id
_entity_poly.type
_entity_poly.pdbx_seq_one_letter_code
_entity_poly.pdbx_strand_id
1 'polypeptide(L)'
;MSTDEAVANVQAVTADIMSYMSEMGVDPKLMAVALSYDRFDMRYLSASEMAELRVTNVSTTPPSVDTSRVSPTPSPAPAEASADERQLESAAVAFIKGLIEHHGDNADLAIAQVQNSYAGIVDYYGKPTDLSSIIADKRSYFQRWPERGYNLHDESVIVTCANERCMVSGTYDWVVRSLPRHKQAKGVARFSYTIAIGQNPKIIAETSKVMR
;
A
#
# COMPACT_ATOMS: atom_id res chain seq x y z
N MET A 1 34.72 8.99 13.12
CA MET A 1 34.18 7.64 12.85
C MET A 1 34.79 7.13 11.57
N SER A 2 35.46 5.97 11.64
CA SER A 2 35.87 5.26 10.42
C SER A 2 34.66 4.56 9.79
N THR A 3 34.77 4.17 8.52
CA THR A 3 33.75 3.35 7.84
C THR A 3 33.53 2.03 8.58
N ASP A 4 34.59 1.43 9.11
CA ASP A 4 34.52 0.16 9.85
C ASP A 4 33.76 0.31 11.17
N GLU A 5 33.98 1.43 11.87
CA GLU A 5 33.26 1.74 13.11
C GLU A 5 31.76 1.99 12.85
N ALA A 6 31.42 2.63 11.72
CA ALA A 6 30.04 2.82 11.31
C ALA A 6 29.36 1.49 10.94
N VAL A 7 30.05 0.60 10.21
CA VAL A 7 29.53 -0.73 9.85
C VAL A 7 29.32 -1.59 11.10
N ALA A 8 30.29 -1.61 12.01
CA ALA A 8 30.20 -2.36 13.26
C ALA A 8 29.00 -1.91 14.12
N ASN A 9 28.78 -0.59 14.22
CA ASN A 9 27.64 -0.05 14.96
C ASN A 9 26.29 -0.46 14.34
N VAL A 10 26.17 -0.42 13.01
CA VAL A 10 24.92 -0.85 12.32
C VAL A 10 24.66 -2.34 12.52
N GLN A 11 25.70 -3.17 12.44
CA GLN A 11 25.59 -4.61 12.66
C GLN A 11 25.19 -4.93 14.11
N ALA A 12 25.76 -4.24 15.09
CA ALA A 12 25.42 -4.40 16.50
C ALA A 12 23.94 -4.06 16.75
N VAL A 13 23.46 -2.91 16.28
CA VAL A 13 22.06 -2.50 16.44
C VAL A 13 21.10 -3.48 15.75
N THR A 14 21.48 -4.00 14.58
CA THR A 14 20.65 -4.98 13.86
C THR A 14 20.56 -6.30 14.63
N ALA A 15 21.68 -6.75 15.20
CA ALA A 15 21.71 -7.95 16.05
C ALA A 15 20.84 -7.79 17.31
N ASP A 16 20.89 -6.63 17.96
CA ASP A 16 20.07 -6.34 19.14
C ASP A 16 18.58 -6.41 18.83
N ILE A 17 18.15 -5.83 17.69
CA ILE A 17 16.75 -5.87 17.28
C ILE A 17 16.32 -7.31 16.93
N MET A 18 17.15 -8.07 16.20
CA MET A 18 16.86 -9.47 15.87
C MET A 18 16.74 -10.35 17.14
N SER A 19 17.58 -10.09 18.16
CA SER A 19 17.50 -10.76 19.45
C SER A 19 16.18 -10.45 20.15
N TYR A 20 15.82 -9.16 20.24
CA TYR A 20 14.57 -8.74 20.86
C TYR A 20 13.33 -9.33 20.15
N MET A 21 13.33 -9.39 18.81
CA MET A 21 12.25 -10.03 18.05
C MET A 21 12.09 -11.51 18.41
N SER A 22 13.21 -12.22 18.53
CA SER A 22 13.22 -13.64 18.92
C SER A 22 12.68 -13.84 20.34
N GLU A 23 13.07 -12.96 21.28
CA GLU A 23 12.59 -12.98 22.67
C GLU A 23 11.07 -12.72 22.74
N MET A 24 10.55 -11.85 21.88
CA MET A 24 9.12 -11.57 21.75
C MET A 24 8.35 -12.64 20.95
N GLY A 25 9.02 -13.70 20.48
CA GLY A 25 8.41 -14.82 19.77
C GLY A 25 8.20 -14.62 18.27
N VAL A 26 8.64 -13.48 17.71
CA VAL A 26 8.55 -13.15 16.28
C VAL A 26 9.76 -13.73 15.53
N ASP A 27 9.57 -14.23 14.30
CA ASP A 27 10.69 -14.73 13.50
C ASP A 27 11.58 -13.56 13.02
N PRO A 28 12.92 -13.58 13.25
CA PRO A 28 13.84 -12.53 12.81
C PRO A 28 13.86 -12.30 11.30
N LYS A 29 13.41 -13.27 10.48
CA LYS A 29 13.23 -13.08 9.03
C LYS A 29 12.28 -11.93 8.70
N LEU A 30 11.38 -11.55 9.62
CA LEU A 30 10.53 -10.39 9.45
C LEU A 30 11.35 -9.10 9.29
N MET A 31 12.52 -8.99 9.93
CA MET A 31 13.44 -7.86 9.74
C MET A 31 13.96 -7.82 8.31
N ALA A 32 14.37 -8.97 7.75
CA ALA A 32 14.82 -9.04 6.36
C ALA A 32 13.70 -8.67 5.39
N VAL A 33 12.46 -9.10 5.66
CA VAL A 33 11.29 -8.69 4.89
C VAL A 33 11.10 -7.18 4.97
N ALA A 34 11.11 -6.58 6.18
CA ALA A 34 10.94 -5.14 6.36
C ALA A 34 12.04 -4.31 5.65
N LEU A 35 13.29 -4.79 5.63
CA LEU A 35 14.41 -4.13 4.97
C LEU A 35 14.45 -4.34 3.45
N SER A 36 13.74 -5.35 2.93
CA SER A 36 13.65 -5.61 1.50
C SER A 36 12.76 -4.61 0.75
N TYR A 37 11.95 -3.84 1.49
CA TYR A 37 11.08 -2.80 0.96
C TYR A 37 11.63 -1.41 1.32
N ASP A 38 11.45 -0.45 0.40
CA ASP A 38 11.80 0.95 0.68
C ASP A 38 10.89 1.50 1.79
N ARG A 39 11.34 2.54 2.52
CA ARG A 39 10.55 3.19 3.57
C ARG A 39 9.14 3.61 3.11
N PHE A 40 8.97 3.93 1.82
CA PHE A 40 7.69 4.34 1.26
C PHE A 40 6.87 3.16 0.68
N ASP A 41 7.42 1.95 0.72
CA ASP A 41 6.76 0.71 0.31
C ASP A 41 6.28 -0.04 1.53
N MET A 42 4.98 0.04 1.76
CA MET A 42 4.32 -0.86 2.71
C MET A 42 4.03 -2.18 2.00
N ARG A 43 4.17 -3.30 2.70
CA ARG A 43 3.64 -4.60 2.27
C ARG A 43 2.84 -5.18 3.41
N TYR A 44 1.62 -5.62 3.12
CA TYR A 44 0.83 -6.41 4.05
C TYR A 44 1.22 -7.88 3.92
N LEU A 45 1.46 -8.52 5.06
CA LEU A 45 1.67 -9.96 5.13
C LEU A 45 0.34 -10.68 4.99
N SER A 46 0.29 -11.73 4.18
CA SER A 46 -0.83 -12.65 4.14
C SER A 46 -0.99 -13.38 5.49
N ALA A 47 -2.14 -14.01 5.72
CA ALA A 47 -2.38 -14.75 6.97
C ALA A 47 -1.37 -15.90 7.18
N SER A 48 -0.97 -16.58 6.10
CA SER A 48 0.06 -17.63 6.13
C SER A 48 1.45 -17.07 6.44
N GLU A 49 1.83 -15.94 5.82
CA GLU A 49 3.12 -15.28 6.11
C GLU A 49 3.16 -14.74 7.54
N MET A 50 2.05 -14.17 8.04
CA MET A 50 1.95 -13.74 9.44
C MET A 50 2.10 -14.91 10.41
N ALA A 51 1.55 -16.08 10.08
CA ALA A 51 1.72 -17.29 10.88
C ALA A 51 3.16 -17.82 10.80
N GLU A 52 3.77 -17.86 9.60
CA GLU A 52 5.15 -18.30 9.40
C GLU A 52 6.15 -17.38 10.14
N LEU A 53 5.95 -16.07 10.05
CA LEU A 53 6.77 -15.06 10.71
C LEU A 53 6.39 -14.82 12.18
N ARG A 54 5.40 -15.55 12.70
CA ARG A 54 4.92 -15.48 14.09
C ARG A 54 4.49 -14.07 14.53
N VAL A 55 3.82 -13.36 13.63
CA VAL A 55 3.20 -12.04 13.89
C VAL A 55 1.79 -12.20 14.49
N THR A 56 1.26 -13.42 14.54
CA THR A 56 -0.04 -13.75 15.14
C THR A 56 0.08 -14.85 16.20
N ASN A 57 -0.75 -14.76 17.25
CA ASN A 57 -0.75 -15.70 18.38
C ASN A 57 -1.64 -16.93 18.14
N VAL A 58 -2.18 -17.09 16.93
CA VAL A 58 -3.06 -18.21 16.59
C VAL A 58 -2.22 -19.30 15.96
N SER A 59 -1.93 -20.34 16.74
CA SER A 59 -1.53 -21.63 16.17
C SER A 59 -2.64 -22.06 15.20
N THR A 60 -2.41 -21.96 13.90
CA THR A 60 -3.25 -22.62 12.90
C THR A 60 -3.04 -24.12 13.03
N THR A 61 -3.68 -24.71 14.04
CA THR A 61 -4.08 -26.11 13.95
C THR A 61 -5.15 -26.13 12.86
N PRO A 62 -4.91 -26.76 11.69
CA PRO A 62 -5.99 -26.98 10.75
C PRO A 62 -7.09 -27.75 11.49
N PRO A 63 -8.39 -27.43 11.32
CA PRO A 63 -9.39 -28.42 11.66
C PRO A 63 -9.03 -29.69 10.88
N SER A 64 -8.78 -30.78 11.60
CA SER A 64 -8.57 -32.10 11.01
C SER A 64 -9.86 -32.47 10.28
N VAL A 65 -9.95 -32.12 9.01
CA VAL A 65 -10.93 -32.68 8.10
C VAL A 65 -10.53 -34.14 7.93
N ASP A 66 -11.43 -35.03 8.30
CA ASP A 66 -11.31 -36.48 8.20
C ASP A 66 -10.93 -36.88 6.76
N THR A 67 -9.63 -37.05 6.50
CA THR A 67 -9.10 -37.49 5.20
C THR A 67 -9.17 -39.01 5.12
N SER A 68 -10.37 -39.52 4.93
CA SER A 68 -10.60 -40.91 4.53
C SER A 68 -11.11 -40.99 3.08
N ARG A 69 -10.44 -40.27 2.17
CA ARG A 69 -10.35 -40.58 0.73
C ARG A 69 -9.58 -39.47 0.01
N VAL A 70 -8.47 -39.84 -0.63
CA VAL A 70 -8.10 -39.53 -2.03
C VAL A 70 -6.57 -39.66 -2.17
N SER A 71 -6.18 -40.37 -3.23
CA SER A 71 -4.85 -40.82 -3.63
C SER A 71 -3.82 -39.70 -3.87
N PRO A 72 -2.51 -40.01 -3.97
CA PRO A 72 -1.44 -39.02 -3.97
C PRO A 72 -1.18 -38.45 -5.37
N THR A 73 -0.95 -37.14 -5.47
CA THR A 73 -0.30 -36.47 -6.62
C THR A 73 0.37 -35.18 -6.12
N PRO A 74 1.36 -34.62 -6.83
CA PRO A 74 2.65 -34.26 -6.25
C PRO A 74 2.75 -32.76 -5.94
N SER A 75 3.61 -32.43 -4.98
CA SER A 75 4.27 -31.15 -4.66
C SER A 75 3.62 -29.84 -5.18
N PRO A 76 3.27 -28.88 -4.29
CA PRO A 76 2.60 -27.66 -4.70
C PRO A 76 3.55 -26.69 -5.42
N ALA A 77 3.15 -26.30 -6.63
CA ALA A 77 3.60 -25.08 -7.30
C ALA A 77 3.12 -23.84 -6.48
N PRO A 78 3.72 -22.65 -6.71
CA PRO A 78 3.38 -21.43 -5.96
C PRO A 78 1.86 -21.19 -6.01
N ALA A 79 1.26 -20.95 -4.84
CA ALA A 79 -0.18 -20.82 -4.67
C ALA A 79 -0.79 -19.87 -5.71
N GLU A 80 -1.57 -20.43 -6.63
CA GLU A 80 -2.44 -19.67 -7.50
C GLU A 80 -3.46 -18.95 -6.61
N ALA A 81 -3.42 -17.62 -6.57
CA ALA A 81 -4.43 -16.81 -5.89
C ALA A 81 -5.82 -17.27 -6.33
N SER A 82 -6.72 -17.44 -5.37
CA SER A 82 -8.10 -17.88 -5.61
C SER A 82 -8.81 -16.93 -6.58
N ALA A 83 -9.80 -17.44 -7.33
CA ALA A 83 -10.52 -16.61 -8.31
C ALA A 83 -11.16 -15.35 -7.66
N ASP A 84 -11.60 -15.48 -6.41
CA ASP A 84 -12.17 -14.39 -5.62
C ASP A 84 -11.12 -13.33 -5.27
N GLU A 85 -9.90 -13.73 -4.86
CA GLU A 85 -8.80 -12.80 -4.60
C GLU A 85 -8.40 -12.01 -5.84
N ARG A 86 -8.26 -12.68 -7.00
CA ARG A 86 -7.94 -11.99 -8.26
C ARG A 86 -9.01 -10.97 -8.67
N GLN A 87 -10.28 -11.25 -8.36
CA GLN A 87 -11.37 -10.34 -8.63
C GLN A 87 -11.32 -9.12 -7.71
N LEU A 88 -11.02 -9.31 -6.42
CA LEU A 88 -10.82 -8.21 -5.47
C LEU A 88 -9.64 -7.34 -5.85
N GLU A 89 -8.52 -7.95 -6.23
CA GLU A 89 -7.33 -7.26 -6.72
C GLU A 89 -7.63 -6.40 -7.96
N SER A 90 -8.32 -6.98 -8.95
CA SER A 90 -8.73 -6.26 -10.16
C SER A 90 -9.67 -5.09 -9.86
N ALA A 91 -10.62 -5.28 -8.94
CA ALA A 91 -11.54 -4.22 -8.51
C ALA A 91 -10.81 -3.09 -7.75
N ALA A 92 -9.85 -3.44 -6.89
CA ALA A 92 -9.02 -2.48 -6.17
C ALA A 92 -8.18 -1.62 -7.12
N VAL A 93 -7.54 -2.25 -8.11
CA VAL A 93 -6.77 -1.53 -9.15
C VAL A 93 -7.68 -0.60 -9.95
N ALA A 94 -8.84 -1.08 -10.41
CA ALA A 94 -9.79 -0.25 -11.16
C ALA A 94 -10.28 0.95 -10.35
N PHE A 95 -10.55 0.76 -9.05
CA PHE A 95 -10.97 1.83 -8.15
C PHE A 95 -9.90 2.93 -8.02
N ILE A 96 -8.63 2.56 -7.79
CA ILE A 96 -7.54 3.54 -7.63
C ILE A 96 -7.17 4.20 -8.94
N LYS A 97 -7.19 3.47 -10.05
CA LYS A 97 -7.00 4.05 -11.38
C LYS A 97 -8.05 5.13 -11.65
N GLY A 98 -9.33 4.81 -11.44
CA GLY A 98 -10.41 5.78 -11.57
C GLY A 98 -10.27 6.98 -10.61
N LEU A 99 -9.83 6.76 -9.37
CA LEU A 99 -9.53 7.85 -8.43
C LEU A 99 -8.48 8.82 -8.97
N ILE A 100 -7.34 8.29 -9.42
CA ILE A 100 -6.22 9.10 -9.89
C ILE A 100 -6.60 9.86 -11.17
N GLU A 101 -7.30 9.21 -12.09
CA GLU A 101 -7.76 9.84 -13.34
C GLU A 101 -8.74 11.00 -13.05
N HIS A 102 -9.73 10.78 -12.18
CA HIS A 102 -10.70 11.81 -11.81
C HIS A 102 -10.10 12.98 -10.99
N HIS A 103 -8.94 12.82 -10.33
CA HIS A 103 -8.22 13.97 -9.77
C HIS A 103 -7.74 14.96 -10.88
N GLY A 104 -7.67 14.51 -12.13
CA GLY A 104 -7.42 15.33 -13.31
C GLY A 104 -8.62 16.16 -13.77
N ASP A 105 -9.83 15.84 -13.30
CA ASP A 105 -11.03 16.62 -13.61
C ASP A 105 -10.99 18.03 -12.99
N ASN A 106 -12.04 18.81 -13.27
CA ASN A 106 -12.24 20.07 -12.58
C ASN A 106 -12.30 19.87 -11.06
N ALA A 107 -11.95 20.94 -10.33
CA ALA A 107 -11.75 20.86 -8.88
C ALA A 107 -13.00 20.37 -8.12
N ASP A 108 -14.21 20.73 -8.56
CA ASP A 108 -15.44 20.37 -7.85
C ASP A 108 -15.76 18.88 -7.98
N LEU A 109 -15.61 18.32 -9.18
CA LEU A 109 -15.77 16.87 -9.41
C LEU A 109 -14.72 16.06 -8.65
N ALA A 110 -13.45 16.49 -8.71
CA ALA A 110 -12.37 15.83 -7.98
C ALA A 110 -12.62 15.83 -6.46
N ILE A 111 -13.11 16.95 -5.90
CA ILE A 111 -13.45 17.02 -4.47
C ILE A 111 -14.65 16.15 -4.10
N ALA A 112 -15.70 16.13 -4.92
CA ALA A 112 -16.84 15.26 -4.70
C ALA A 112 -16.43 13.78 -4.70
N GLN A 113 -15.50 13.40 -5.59
CA GLN A 113 -14.97 12.05 -5.59
C GLN A 113 -14.16 11.74 -4.31
N VAL A 114 -13.31 12.66 -3.84
CA VAL A 114 -12.58 12.50 -2.57
C VAL A 114 -13.55 12.31 -1.40
N GLN A 115 -14.64 13.08 -1.33
CA GLN A 115 -15.67 12.92 -0.30
C GLN A 115 -16.29 11.53 -0.30
N ASN A 116 -16.49 10.94 -1.47
CA ASN A 116 -17.13 9.64 -1.63
C ASN A 116 -16.17 8.46 -1.47
N SER A 117 -14.88 8.65 -1.69
CA SER A 117 -13.89 7.56 -1.73
C SER A 117 -13.05 7.42 -0.46
N TYR A 118 -12.91 8.47 0.36
CA TYR A 118 -12.08 8.42 1.58
C TYR A 118 -12.90 8.01 2.82
N ALA A 119 -12.27 7.30 3.75
CA ALA A 119 -12.84 7.04 5.07
C ALA A 119 -12.86 8.30 5.94
N GLY A 120 -13.57 8.25 7.07
CA GLY A 120 -13.66 9.39 8.00
C GLY A 120 -12.32 9.79 8.63
N ILE A 121 -11.46 8.80 8.91
CA ILE A 121 -10.08 8.96 9.34
C ILE A 121 -9.21 8.11 8.40
N VAL A 122 -8.14 8.70 7.89
CA VAL A 122 -7.24 8.08 6.91
C VAL A 122 -5.80 8.29 7.39
N ASP A 123 -4.97 7.26 7.25
CA ASP A 123 -3.52 7.43 7.36
C ASP A 123 -3.01 8.20 6.13
N TYR A 124 -2.89 9.52 6.30
CA TYR A 124 -2.52 10.44 5.24
C TYR A 124 -1.06 10.84 5.42
N TYR A 125 -0.18 10.27 4.58
CA TYR A 125 1.28 10.46 4.63
C TYR A 125 1.89 10.12 6.01
N GLY A 126 1.45 9.02 6.63
CA GLY A 126 1.93 8.53 7.92
C GLY A 126 1.29 9.20 9.14
N LYS A 127 0.19 9.93 8.94
CA LYS A 127 -0.52 10.67 10.00
C LYS A 127 -2.02 10.40 9.94
N PRO A 128 -2.65 9.97 11.05
CA PRO A 128 -4.11 9.90 11.13
C PRO A 128 -4.72 11.29 10.91
N THR A 129 -5.46 11.45 9.82
CA THR A 129 -6.02 12.73 9.39
C THR A 129 -7.50 12.55 9.08
N ASP A 130 -8.32 13.51 9.50
CA ASP A 130 -9.75 13.48 9.23
C ASP A 130 -10.08 13.87 7.78
N LEU A 131 -11.22 13.38 7.30
CA LEU A 131 -11.68 13.63 5.94
C LEU A 131 -11.79 15.13 5.59
N SER A 132 -12.21 15.98 6.55
CA SER A 132 -12.39 17.41 6.28
C SER A 132 -11.05 18.12 6.05
N SER A 133 -10.01 17.75 6.80
CA SER A 133 -8.64 18.22 6.60
C SER A 133 -8.06 17.75 5.26
N ILE A 134 -8.31 16.50 4.85
CA ILE A 134 -7.89 15.97 3.55
C ILE A 134 -8.57 16.72 2.41
N ILE A 135 -9.88 16.99 2.53
CA ILE A 135 -10.63 17.78 1.55
C ILE A 135 -10.07 19.20 1.44
N ALA A 136 -9.74 19.83 2.57
CA ALA A 136 -9.16 21.17 2.56
C ALA A 136 -7.78 21.22 1.88
N ASP A 137 -6.92 20.23 2.14
CA ASP A 137 -5.61 20.11 1.50
C ASP A 137 -5.74 19.87 -0.01
N LYS A 138 -6.52 18.87 -0.43
CA LYS A 138 -6.75 18.56 -1.84
C LYS A 138 -7.42 19.73 -2.57
N ARG A 139 -8.37 20.44 -1.93
CA ARG A 139 -8.99 21.66 -2.50
C ARG A 139 -7.95 22.74 -2.74
N SER A 140 -7.07 22.98 -1.77
CA SER A 140 -5.99 23.96 -1.91
C SER A 140 -5.03 23.58 -3.04
N TYR A 141 -4.71 22.29 -3.17
CA TYR A 141 -3.92 21.78 -4.30
C TYR A 141 -4.64 21.97 -5.64
N PHE A 142 -5.93 21.65 -5.74
CA PHE A 142 -6.69 21.77 -6.98
C PHE A 142 -6.90 23.23 -7.41
N GLN A 143 -7.10 24.14 -6.47
CA GLN A 143 -7.18 25.57 -6.77
C GLN A 143 -5.82 26.14 -7.22
N ARG A 144 -4.74 25.67 -6.60
CA ARG A 144 -3.37 26.08 -6.91
C ARG A 144 -2.92 25.62 -8.29
N TRP A 145 -3.44 24.49 -8.76
CA TRP A 145 -3.09 23.85 -10.03
C TRP A 145 -4.32 23.48 -10.84
N PRO A 146 -5.08 24.41 -11.45
CA PRO A 146 -6.38 24.10 -12.06
C PRO A 146 -6.32 23.08 -13.21
N GLU A 147 -5.24 23.10 -14.01
CA GLU A 147 -5.00 22.14 -15.07
C GLU A 147 -4.08 21.04 -14.52
N ARG A 148 -4.55 19.79 -14.52
CA ARG A 148 -3.82 18.64 -13.97
C ARG A 148 -4.06 17.43 -14.87
N GLY A 149 -3.04 16.61 -15.04
CA GLY A 149 -3.15 15.33 -15.71
C GLY A 149 -2.29 14.29 -15.02
N TYR A 150 -2.80 13.07 -14.95
CA TYR A 150 -2.13 11.92 -14.37
C TYR A 150 -2.20 10.77 -15.37
N ASN A 151 -1.06 10.13 -15.64
CA ASN A 151 -1.00 8.94 -16.48
C ASN A 151 -0.38 7.81 -15.68
N LEU A 152 -1.19 6.82 -15.33
CA LEU A 152 -0.75 5.65 -14.58
C LEU A 152 0.13 4.76 -15.45
N HIS A 153 1.22 4.23 -14.89
CA HIS A 153 2.05 3.22 -15.54
C HIS A 153 1.49 1.85 -15.14
N ASP A 154 0.59 1.30 -15.96
CA ASP A 154 -0.13 0.05 -15.66
C ASP A 154 0.84 -1.12 -15.35
N GLU A 155 2.01 -1.15 -15.99
CA GLU A 155 3.08 -2.13 -15.75
C GLU A 155 3.77 -2.00 -14.38
N SER A 156 3.65 -0.83 -13.74
CA SER A 156 4.21 -0.57 -12.41
C SER A 156 3.24 -0.92 -11.28
N VAL A 157 1.96 -1.18 -11.61
CA VAL A 157 0.92 -1.35 -10.61
C VAL A 157 1.06 -2.72 -9.94
N ILE A 158 1.22 -2.69 -8.62
CA ILE A 158 1.26 -3.87 -7.77
C ILE A 158 0.11 -3.77 -6.79
N VAL A 159 -0.67 -4.84 -6.69
CA VAL A 159 -1.77 -4.99 -5.75
C VAL A 159 -1.51 -6.15 -4.81
N THR A 160 -1.88 -5.99 -3.55
CA THR A 160 -1.84 -7.07 -2.56
C THR A 160 -3.05 -6.94 -1.67
N CYS A 161 -3.86 -7.99 -1.60
CA CYS A 161 -5.07 -8.02 -0.78
C CYS A 161 -4.93 -9.01 0.38
N ALA A 162 -5.35 -8.57 1.57
CA ALA A 162 -5.42 -9.39 2.77
C ALA A 162 -6.47 -8.81 3.73
N ASN A 163 -7.26 -9.66 4.38
CA ASN A 163 -8.21 -9.27 5.44
C ASN A 163 -9.14 -8.11 5.02
N GLU A 164 -9.80 -8.25 3.86
CA GLU A 164 -10.70 -7.25 3.27
C GLU A 164 -10.05 -5.87 3.04
N ARG A 165 -8.71 -5.85 2.94
CA ARG A 165 -7.96 -4.67 2.58
C ARG A 165 -7.13 -4.97 1.34
N CYS A 166 -7.10 -4.04 0.42
CA CYS A 166 -6.20 -4.10 -0.72
C CYS A 166 -5.30 -2.89 -0.70
N MET A 167 -4.00 -3.15 -0.86
CA MET A 167 -3.02 -2.11 -1.07
C MET A 167 -2.66 -2.08 -2.54
N VAL A 168 -2.75 -0.92 -3.15
CA VAL A 168 -2.43 -0.67 -4.56
C VAL A 168 -1.31 0.36 -4.60
N SER A 169 -0.21 0.00 -5.22
CA SER A 169 0.97 0.85 -5.37
C SER A 169 1.43 0.87 -6.82
N GLY A 170 2.20 1.88 -7.19
CA GLY A 170 2.76 2.00 -8.53
C GLY A 170 3.35 3.38 -8.77
N THR A 171 3.54 3.72 -10.04
CA THR A 171 3.99 5.04 -10.48
C THR A 171 3.01 5.67 -11.47
N TYR A 172 2.97 7.00 -11.47
CA TYR A 172 2.31 7.77 -12.52
C TYR A 172 3.17 8.96 -12.96
N ASP A 173 3.03 9.34 -14.22
CA ASP A 173 3.45 10.65 -14.69
C ASP A 173 2.39 11.68 -14.28
N TRP A 174 2.83 12.84 -13.82
CA TRP A 174 1.96 13.96 -13.52
C TRP A 174 2.38 15.22 -14.26
N VAL A 175 1.39 16.02 -14.63
CA VAL A 175 1.58 17.36 -15.17
C VAL A 175 0.59 18.30 -14.52
N VAL A 176 1.05 19.48 -14.12
CA VAL A 176 0.23 20.53 -13.54
C VAL A 176 0.54 21.87 -14.18
N ARG A 177 -0.50 22.67 -14.41
CA ARG A 177 -0.38 24.03 -14.94
C ARG A 177 -1.37 24.97 -14.24
N SER A 178 -0.92 26.19 -14.03
CA SER A 178 -1.72 27.29 -13.51
C SER A 178 -1.46 28.52 -14.37
N LEU A 179 -2.39 28.81 -15.29
CA LEU A 179 -2.35 30.00 -16.13
C LEU A 179 -2.31 31.30 -15.31
N PRO A 180 -3.17 31.50 -14.29
CA PRO A 180 -3.16 32.74 -13.51
C PRO A 180 -1.83 32.99 -12.77
N ARG A 181 -1.11 31.92 -12.42
CA ARG A 181 0.17 31.99 -11.71
C ARG A 181 1.38 31.97 -12.67
N HIS A 182 1.17 31.74 -13.96
CA HIS A 182 2.22 31.47 -14.95
C HIS A 182 3.21 30.39 -14.48
N LYS A 183 2.69 29.30 -13.89
CA LYS A 183 3.49 28.18 -13.40
C LYS A 183 3.06 26.88 -14.06
N GLN A 184 4.04 26.00 -14.26
CA GLN A 184 3.82 24.61 -14.66
C GLN A 184 4.88 23.73 -14.02
N ALA A 185 4.54 22.47 -13.80
CA ALA A 185 5.47 21.44 -13.35
C ALA A 185 5.03 20.08 -13.89
N LYS A 186 5.97 19.16 -14.00
CA LYS A 186 5.72 17.77 -14.39
C LYS A 186 6.78 16.87 -13.77
N GLY A 187 6.48 15.59 -13.65
CA GLY A 187 7.41 14.62 -13.10
C GLY A 187 6.80 13.23 -12.99
N VAL A 188 7.51 12.37 -12.28
CA VAL A 188 7.02 11.03 -11.93
C VAL A 188 6.81 10.97 -10.43
N ALA A 189 5.73 10.37 -9.97
CA ALA A 189 5.50 10.10 -8.56
C ALA A 189 5.22 8.62 -8.33
N ARG A 190 5.72 8.11 -7.21
CA ARG A 190 5.29 6.82 -6.66
C ARG A 190 4.10 7.06 -5.75
N PHE A 191 3.12 6.16 -5.80
CA PHE A 191 1.95 6.21 -4.93
C PHE A 191 1.73 4.86 -4.23
N SER A 192 1.04 4.92 -3.09
CA SER A 192 0.50 3.77 -2.39
C SER A 192 -0.83 4.16 -1.74
N TYR A 193 -1.86 3.38 -2.02
CA TYR A 193 -3.17 3.50 -1.40
C TYR A 193 -3.52 2.19 -0.70
N THR A 194 -4.06 2.30 0.51
CA THR A 194 -4.72 1.15 1.16
C THR A 194 -6.22 1.39 1.19
N ILE A 195 -6.97 0.40 0.76
CA ILE A 195 -8.41 0.42 0.58
C ILE A 195 -9.02 -0.59 1.54
N ALA A 196 -10.02 -0.18 2.31
CA ALA A 196 -10.97 -1.09 2.92
C ALA A 196 -11.98 -1.50 1.85
N ILE A 197 -11.92 -2.76 1.45
CA ILE A 197 -12.72 -3.35 0.37
C ILE A 197 -14.09 -3.76 0.92
N GLY A 198 -15.12 -3.65 0.10
CA GLY A 198 -16.50 -4.00 0.44
C GLY A 198 -17.47 -3.47 -0.61
N GLN A 199 -18.77 -3.44 -0.30
CA GLN A 199 -19.78 -2.85 -1.19
C GLN A 199 -19.55 -1.37 -1.48
N ASN A 200 -18.90 -0.65 -0.56
CA ASN A 200 -18.53 0.75 -0.71
C ASN A 200 -17.05 0.93 -0.33
N PRO A 201 -16.10 0.72 -1.25
CA PRO A 201 -14.68 0.74 -0.95
C PRO A 201 -14.24 2.12 -0.45
N LYS A 202 -13.41 2.14 0.59
CA LYS A 202 -12.91 3.37 1.21
C LYS A 202 -11.40 3.40 1.29
N ILE A 203 -10.79 4.52 0.96
CA ILE A 203 -9.37 4.78 1.15
C ILE A 203 -9.14 5.01 2.64
N ILE A 204 -8.29 4.17 3.22
CA ILE A 204 -7.89 4.21 4.64
C ILE A 204 -6.42 4.58 4.83
N ALA A 205 -5.62 4.54 3.77
CA ALA A 205 -4.29 5.13 3.75
C ALA A 205 -3.93 5.69 2.36
N GLU A 206 -3.22 6.81 2.33
CA GLU A 206 -2.65 7.41 1.11
C GLU A 206 -1.21 7.86 1.40
N THR A 207 -0.31 7.56 0.48
CA THR A 207 1.04 8.14 0.44
C THR A 207 1.46 8.35 -1.02
N SER A 208 2.18 9.44 -1.27
CA SER A 208 2.86 9.63 -2.54
C SER A 208 4.21 10.33 -2.37
N LYS A 209 5.10 10.15 -3.35
CA LYS A 209 6.41 10.79 -3.36
C LYS A 209 6.85 11.11 -4.77
N VAL A 210 7.22 12.37 -5.01
CA VAL A 210 7.83 12.80 -6.27
C VAL A 210 9.23 12.20 -6.39
N MET A 211 9.50 11.58 -7.53
CA MET A 211 10.77 10.90 -7.80
C MET A 211 11.74 11.78 -8.58
N ARG A 212 11.23 12.49 -9.62
CA ARG A 212 12.01 13.34 -10.53
C ARG A 212 11.10 14.27 -11.32
#